data_AF-A0AAD7E608-F1
#
_entry.id   AF-A0AAD7E608-F1
#
_cell.length_a   1.000
_cell.length_b   1.000
_cell.length_c   1.000
_cell.angle_alpha   90.00
_cell.angle_beta   90.00
_cell.angle_gamma   90.00
#
_symmetry.space_group_name_H-M   'P 1'
#
loop_
_entity.id
_entity.type
_entity.pdbx_description
1 polymer ?
#
loop_
_entity_poly.entity_id
_entity_poly.type
_entity_poly.pdbx_seq_one_letter_code
_entity_poly.pdbx_strand_id
1 'polypeptide(L)'
;MSSKRKWDQAAPDAKDAKEGPEQKKVDLGDAGEAAARAAAIASKIAAQFSELGAEEAFSQDVDINDVRNRYMLTKASTQQEIKEKAGGNLSTKGVWYPDRSKATDKDPPLHLHVTAKSAEILSKTIEVINEYIALDLGSLVEDKKKEKRKWPEEKLPVGLETIRNFNIRAKVVGPSGSFVKYIQQETQTRVQIKGIGSGFVDQETGRESDEPLYIHITGPEDSQVARAKVLTEDLLSVVRSEHAKVTLALQHEQMELRQAQMQYAAYAMASGYSSAPPPPSGAPPPPPGEQPPPPDGAAPSATTDPAAFAAYWCDRFAVCSLLLVDPFYQGCVRLRRQL
;
A
#
# COMPACT_ATOMS: atom_id res chain seq x y z
N MET A 1 26.89 -23.82 3.39
CA MET A 1 26.63 -22.48 3.95
C MET A 1 25.43 -22.56 4.88
N SER A 2 25.65 -22.35 6.19
CA SER A 2 24.61 -21.86 7.07
C SER A 2 25.29 -21.17 8.25
N SER A 3 25.50 -19.88 8.07
CA SER A 3 25.94 -18.94 9.10
C SER A 3 24.90 -18.90 10.23
N LYS A 4 25.25 -19.37 11.43
CA LYS A 4 24.53 -19.03 12.65
C LYS A 4 25.28 -17.93 13.39
N ARG A 5 24.50 -16.90 13.73
CA ARG A 5 24.89 -15.56 14.16
C ARG A 5 25.35 -15.58 15.61
N LYS A 6 26.25 -14.63 15.92
CA LYS A 6 27.00 -14.40 17.17
C LYS A 6 26.13 -14.04 18.40
N TRP A 7 24.82 -14.30 18.39
CA TRP A 7 23.89 -13.81 19.42
C TRP A 7 23.34 -14.91 20.35
N ASP A 8 23.78 -16.16 20.19
CA ASP A 8 23.04 -17.30 20.75
C ASP A 8 23.84 -18.24 21.68
N GLN A 9 24.89 -17.78 22.38
CA GLN A 9 25.41 -18.55 23.53
C GLN A 9 25.84 -17.70 24.73
N ALA A 10 25.39 -18.16 25.90
CA ALA A 10 25.48 -17.57 27.22
C ALA A 10 26.87 -17.70 27.87
N ALA A 11 27.16 -16.79 28.81
CA ALA A 11 28.39 -16.75 29.58
C ALA A 11 28.50 -17.92 30.58
N PRO A 12 29.68 -18.54 30.73
CA PRO A 12 29.98 -19.36 31.90
C PRO A 12 30.89 -18.64 32.91
N ASP A 13 30.49 -18.80 34.17
CA ASP A 13 31.13 -18.34 35.40
C ASP A 13 32.52 -18.92 35.68
N ALA A 14 33.24 -18.19 36.52
CA ALA A 14 34.60 -18.42 36.99
C ALA A 14 34.72 -19.62 37.96
N LYS A 15 35.82 -20.39 37.82
CA LYS A 15 36.79 -20.73 38.89
C LYS A 15 37.91 -21.66 38.39
N ASP A 16 39.12 -21.40 38.88
CA ASP A 16 40.38 -22.17 38.82
C ASP A 16 41.11 -22.27 37.45
N ALA A 17 42.42 -22.04 37.27
CA ALA A 17 43.51 -21.52 38.09
C ALA A 17 44.73 -21.23 37.17
N LYS A 18 45.53 -20.21 37.55
CA LYS A 18 46.98 -20.01 37.36
C LYS A 18 47.68 -20.38 36.02
N GLU A 19 48.16 -19.35 35.31
CA GLU A 19 49.60 -19.02 35.12
C GLU A 19 49.68 -17.70 34.32
N GLY A 20 50.47 -16.73 34.79
CA GLY A 20 50.55 -15.38 34.20
C GLY A 20 51.95 -15.04 33.72
N PRO A 21 52.10 -14.20 32.68
CA PRO A 21 53.37 -13.55 32.37
C PRO A 21 53.36 -12.07 32.81
N GLU A 22 54.26 -11.81 33.76
CA GLU A 22 55.23 -10.71 33.82
C GLU A 22 54.81 -9.27 33.38
N GLN A 23 54.72 -8.39 34.39
CA GLN A 23 54.64 -6.94 34.26
C GLN A 23 55.97 -6.35 33.75
N LYS A 24 55.94 -5.65 32.62
CA LYS A 24 57.00 -4.71 32.23
C LYS A 24 56.64 -3.32 32.72
N LYS A 25 57.32 -2.89 33.78
CA LYS A 25 57.33 -1.53 34.31
C LYS A 25 57.92 -0.61 33.21
N VAL A 26 57.17 0.39 32.75
CA VAL A 26 57.68 1.47 31.89
C VAL A 26 57.82 2.73 32.73
N ASP A 27 59.01 3.30 32.69
CA ASP A 27 59.50 4.37 33.55
C ASP A 27 58.73 5.70 33.41
N LEU A 28 58.46 6.31 34.57
CA LEU A 28 57.77 7.58 34.82
C LEU A 28 58.66 8.82 34.56
N GLY A 29 59.32 8.90 33.40
CA GLY A 29 60.27 9.98 33.11
C GLY A 29 59.77 11.10 32.18
N ASP A 30 58.95 10.77 31.18
CA ASP A 30 58.73 11.65 30.00
C ASP A 30 57.29 12.19 29.88
N ALA A 31 56.31 11.51 30.50
CA ALA A 31 54.90 11.89 30.42
C ALA A 31 54.57 13.24 31.11
N GLY A 32 55.34 13.61 32.15
CA GLY A 32 55.13 14.85 32.89
C GLY A 32 55.50 16.10 32.09
N GLU A 33 56.57 16.03 31.27
CA GLU A 33 57.01 17.15 30.45
C GLU A 33 56.11 17.35 29.22
N ALA A 34 55.63 16.26 28.62
CA ALA A 34 54.63 16.33 27.56
C ALA A 34 53.29 16.91 28.05
N ALA A 35 52.84 16.53 29.25
CA ALA A 35 51.64 17.09 29.87
C ALA A 35 51.82 18.58 30.23
N ALA A 36 52.99 18.98 30.73
CA ALA A 36 53.29 20.38 31.04
C ALA A 36 53.36 21.26 29.79
N ARG A 37 53.94 20.76 28.69
CA ARG A 37 53.95 21.46 27.39
C ARG A 37 52.55 21.56 26.80
N ALA A 38 51.72 20.52 26.90
CA ALA A 38 50.32 20.57 26.49
C ALA A 38 49.51 21.59 27.32
N ALA A 39 49.72 21.64 28.65
CA ALA A 39 49.09 22.63 29.52
C ALA A 39 49.55 24.07 29.23
N ALA A 40 50.81 24.27 28.88
CA ALA A 40 51.34 25.58 28.49
C ALA A 40 50.80 26.06 27.13
N ILE A 41 50.63 25.14 26.17
CA ILE A 41 49.98 25.44 24.88
C ILE A 41 48.50 25.76 25.09
N ALA A 42 47.79 24.96 25.90
CA ALA A 42 46.40 25.23 26.26
C ALA A 42 46.23 26.58 26.98
N SER A 43 47.15 26.94 27.87
CA SER A 43 47.13 28.24 28.58
C SER A 43 47.43 29.42 27.66
N LYS A 44 48.37 29.27 26.71
CA LYS A 44 48.64 30.32 25.70
C LYS A 44 47.48 30.51 24.74
N ILE A 45 46.83 29.42 24.33
CA ILE A 45 45.62 29.47 23.50
C ILE A 45 44.49 30.15 24.30
N ALA A 46 44.25 29.73 25.55
CA ALA A 46 43.25 30.34 26.42
C ALA A 46 43.52 31.84 26.66
N ALA A 47 44.79 32.24 26.84
CA ALA A 47 45.17 33.65 26.99
C ALA A 47 44.96 34.43 25.68
N GLN A 48 45.32 33.88 24.52
CA GLN A 48 45.06 34.51 23.21
C GLN A 48 43.56 34.71 22.94
N PHE A 49 42.72 33.76 23.37
CA PHE A 49 41.27 33.88 23.26
C PHE A 49 40.66 34.81 24.33
N SER A 50 41.31 34.95 25.50
CA SER A 50 40.92 35.90 26.54
C SER A 50 41.28 37.35 26.17
N GLU A 51 42.41 37.57 25.50
CA GLU A 51 42.89 38.90 25.10
C GLU A 51 42.09 39.46 23.90
N LEU A 52 41.45 38.60 23.12
CA LEU A 52 40.51 38.97 22.05
C LEU A 52 39.04 39.14 22.51
N GLY A 53 38.76 38.98 23.81
CA GLY A 53 37.39 38.82 24.32
C GLY A 53 36.93 39.78 25.42
N ALA A 54 37.73 40.80 25.77
CA ALA A 54 37.40 41.74 26.84
C ALA A 54 37.19 43.20 26.37
N GLU A 55 37.08 43.43 25.05
CA GLU A 55 36.50 44.66 24.51
C GLU A 55 34.98 44.49 24.54
N GLU A 56 34.27 45.40 25.21
CA GLU A 56 32.83 45.39 25.51
C GLU A 56 31.95 44.64 24.50
N ALA A 57 31.85 43.31 24.66
CA ALA A 57 31.04 42.48 23.79
C ALA A 57 29.57 42.75 24.13
N PHE A 58 28.88 43.43 23.23
CA PHE A 58 27.45 43.68 23.35
C PHE A 58 26.73 42.33 23.39
N SER A 59 25.96 42.12 24.45
CA SER A 59 25.20 40.88 24.63
C SER A 59 23.76 41.14 25.03
N GLN A 60 22.87 40.29 24.54
CA GLN A 60 21.45 40.36 24.84
C GLN A 60 20.82 38.97 24.74
N ASP A 61 19.89 38.70 25.65
CA ASP A 61 19.13 37.44 25.67
C ASP A 61 17.79 37.60 24.94
N VAL A 62 17.48 36.61 24.10
CA VAL A 62 16.21 36.52 23.37
C VAL A 62 15.45 35.30 23.87
N ASP A 63 14.29 35.53 24.47
CA ASP A 63 13.41 34.46 24.98
C ASP A 63 12.79 33.67 23.81
N ILE A 64 13.00 32.35 23.81
CA ILE A 64 12.46 31.45 22.79
C ILE A 64 11.63 30.30 23.40
N ASN A 65 11.31 30.35 24.69
CA ASN A 65 10.62 29.25 25.37
C ASN A 65 9.23 29.00 24.78
N ASP A 66 8.52 30.11 24.52
CA ASP A 66 7.13 30.12 24.06
C ASP A 66 7.02 30.19 22.52
N VAL A 67 8.17 30.19 21.82
CA VAL A 67 8.24 30.27 20.36
C VAL A 67 7.92 28.92 19.72
N ARG A 68 7.01 28.93 18.74
CA ARG A 68 6.65 27.74 17.94
C ARG A 68 7.86 27.06 17.30
N ASN A 69 8.77 27.87 16.78
CA ASN A 69 9.95 27.47 16.04
C ASN A 69 11.19 27.21 16.93
N ARG A 70 11.04 27.08 18.25
CA ARG A 70 12.17 26.98 19.21
C ARG A 70 13.23 25.94 18.80
N TYR A 71 12.78 24.77 18.35
CA TYR A 71 13.68 23.66 18.01
C TYR A 71 14.57 24.00 16.80
N MET A 72 14.04 24.74 15.83
CA MET A 72 14.82 25.20 14.68
C MET A 72 15.88 26.21 15.12
N LEU A 73 15.54 27.14 16.00
CA LEU A 73 16.43 28.17 16.53
C LEU A 73 17.55 27.61 17.42
N THR A 74 17.34 26.45 18.04
CA THR A 74 18.38 25.75 18.82
C THR A 74 19.31 24.87 17.97
N LYS A 75 19.03 24.67 16.68
CA LYS A 75 19.91 23.86 15.80
C LYS A 75 21.17 24.63 15.44
N ALA A 76 22.32 23.94 15.52
CA ALA A 76 23.61 24.50 15.13
C ALA A 76 23.65 25.00 13.68
N SER A 77 22.97 24.32 12.74
CA SER A 77 22.88 24.76 11.34
C SER A 77 22.22 26.13 11.21
N THR A 78 21.07 26.31 11.84
CA THR A 78 20.33 27.58 11.84
C THR A 78 21.14 28.68 12.51
N GLN A 79 21.80 28.38 13.63
CA GLN A 79 22.62 29.36 14.34
C GLN A 79 23.84 29.79 13.52
N GLN A 80 24.43 28.86 12.76
CA GLN A 80 25.52 29.16 11.83
C GLN A 80 25.03 30.05 10.69
N GLU A 81 23.86 29.77 10.10
CA GLU A 81 23.26 30.64 9.08
C GLU A 81 22.99 32.06 9.59
N ILE A 82 22.46 32.19 10.82
CA ILE A 82 22.20 33.51 11.42
C ILE A 82 23.52 34.24 11.68
N LYS A 83 24.57 33.53 12.13
CA LYS A 83 25.90 34.10 12.32
C LYS A 83 26.53 34.56 11.01
N GLU A 84 26.36 33.81 9.92
CA GLU A 84 26.85 34.20 8.59
C GLU A 84 26.11 35.42 8.04
N LYS A 85 24.80 35.53 8.27
CA LYS A 85 23.97 36.66 7.80
C LYS A 85 24.20 37.94 8.62
N ALA A 86 24.21 37.82 9.95
CA ALA A 86 24.20 38.97 10.84
C ALA A 86 25.57 39.27 11.48
N GLY A 87 26.48 38.30 11.55
CA GLY A 87 27.81 38.43 12.15
C GLY A 87 27.85 38.23 13.67
N GLY A 88 26.71 38.10 14.34
CA GLY A 88 26.59 37.84 15.77
C GLY A 88 26.75 36.36 16.13
N ASN A 89 27.27 36.08 17.32
CA ASN A 89 27.45 34.73 17.83
C ASN A 89 26.31 34.35 18.79
N LEU A 90 25.74 33.15 18.59
CA LEU A 90 24.58 32.65 19.31
C LEU A 90 24.98 31.51 20.25
N SER A 91 24.40 31.47 21.44
CA SER A 91 24.53 30.37 22.38
C SER A 91 23.16 30.05 22.98
N THR A 92 22.76 28.77 22.96
CA THR A 92 21.52 28.34 23.60
C THR A 92 21.74 28.12 25.09
N LYS A 93 20.95 28.78 25.93
CA LYS A 93 21.01 28.68 27.39
C LYS A 93 19.62 28.46 27.99
N GLY A 94 19.59 28.01 29.24
CA GLY A 94 18.35 27.74 29.98
C GLY A 94 17.72 26.38 29.65
N VAL A 95 16.57 26.13 30.27
CA VAL A 95 15.81 24.88 30.15
C VAL A 95 14.44 25.19 29.56
N TRP A 96 13.95 24.32 28.67
CA TRP A 96 12.60 24.48 28.11
C TRP A 96 11.55 24.02 29.11
N TYR A 97 10.57 24.89 29.38
CA TYR A 97 9.44 24.60 30.26
C TYR A 97 8.13 24.71 29.49
N PRO A 98 7.28 23.65 29.49
CA PRO A 98 5.94 23.71 28.91
C PRO A 98 5.08 24.81 29.56
N ASP A 99 5.19 24.93 30.88
CA ASP A 99 4.60 26.03 31.65
C ASP A 99 5.73 26.93 32.14
N ARG A 100 5.82 28.15 31.58
CA ARG A 100 6.87 29.13 31.92
C ARG A 100 6.96 29.44 33.42
N SER A 101 5.85 29.38 34.14
CA SER A 101 5.80 29.65 35.59
C SER A 101 6.64 28.69 36.44
N LYS A 102 7.14 27.59 35.87
CA LYS A 102 8.04 26.64 36.55
C LYS A 102 9.51 27.07 36.51
N ALA A 103 9.87 28.08 35.72
CA ALA A 103 11.23 28.59 35.66
C ALA A 103 11.59 29.35 36.94
N THR A 104 12.86 29.26 37.36
CA THR A 104 13.39 29.94 38.56
C THR A 104 14.65 30.70 38.19
N ASP A 105 15.12 31.62 39.05
CA ASP A 105 16.35 32.38 38.76
C ASP A 105 17.59 31.47 38.63
N LYS A 106 17.57 30.29 39.26
CA LYS A 106 18.65 29.29 39.13
C LYS A 106 18.58 28.51 37.83
N ASP A 107 17.37 28.26 37.34
CA ASP A 107 17.09 27.54 36.10
C ASP A 107 16.22 28.41 35.19
N PRO A 108 16.82 29.36 34.45
CA PRO A 108 16.08 30.28 33.60
C PRO A 108 15.44 29.55 32.42
N PRO A 109 14.33 30.08 31.87
CA PRO A 109 13.68 29.50 30.71
C PRO A 109 14.58 29.56 29.47
N LEU A 110 14.27 28.71 28.48
CA LEU A 110 15.05 28.59 27.25
C LEU A 110 15.15 29.94 26.52
N HIS A 111 16.39 30.41 26.32
CA HIS A 111 16.70 31.64 25.61
C HIS A 111 17.95 31.48 24.75
N LEU A 112 18.07 32.35 23.74
CA LEU A 112 19.29 32.52 22.96
C LEU A 112 20.08 33.70 23.51
N HIS A 113 21.30 33.43 23.93
CA HIS A 113 22.27 34.45 24.29
C HIS A 113 23.00 34.91 23.04
N VAL A 114 22.79 36.16 22.66
CA VAL A 114 23.42 36.79 21.50
C VAL A 114 24.63 37.61 21.97
N THR A 115 25.76 37.44 21.29
CA THR A 115 27.01 38.19 21.57
C THR A 115 27.54 38.78 20.27
N ALA A 116 27.94 40.04 20.29
CA ALA A 116 28.37 40.77 19.10
C ALA A 116 29.51 41.75 19.40
N LYS A 117 30.26 42.11 18.36
CA LYS A 117 31.36 43.08 18.45
C LYS A 117 30.90 44.54 18.42
N SER A 118 29.66 44.80 17.99
CA SER A 118 29.08 46.15 17.97
C SER A 118 27.58 46.08 18.24
N ALA A 119 27.02 47.18 18.75
CA ALA A 119 25.59 47.31 18.98
C ALA A 119 24.77 47.13 17.69
N GLU A 120 25.28 47.60 16.54
CA GLU A 120 24.62 47.43 15.25
C GLU A 120 24.51 45.95 14.84
N ILE A 121 25.57 45.16 15.08
CA ILE A 121 25.58 43.72 14.80
C ILE A 121 24.61 42.99 15.73
N LEU A 122 24.56 43.40 17.01
CA LEU A 122 23.63 42.84 17.99
C LEU A 122 22.18 43.06 17.54
N SER A 123 21.81 44.30 17.20
CA SER A 123 20.46 44.64 16.72
C SER A 123 20.09 43.88 15.46
N LYS A 124 20.98 43.83 14.45
CA LYS A 124 20.77 43.04 13.23
C LYS A 124 20.58 41.55 13.51
N THR A 125 21.34 41.00 14.46
CA THR A 125 21.22 39.58 14.83
C THR A 125 19.86 39.29 15.47
N ILE A 126 19.38 40.19 16.33
CA ILE A 126 18.06 40.09 16.96
C ILE A 126 16.95 40.21 15.91
N GLU A 127 17.08 41.12 14.95
CA GLU A 127 16.15 41.24 13.82
C GLU A 127 16.06 39.93 13.03
N VAL A 128 17.19 39.33 12.65
CA VAL A 128 17.19 38.03 11.95
C VAL A 128 16.59 36.92 12.81
N ILE A 129 16.87 36.87 14.11
CA ILE A 129 16.22 35.89 15.01
C ILE A 129 14.70 36.08 14.99
N ASN A 130 14.22 37.33 15.07
CA ASN A 130 12.79 37.64 15.02
C ASN A 130 12.16 37.25 13.67
N GLU A 131 12.89 37.37 12.55
CA GLU A 131 12.45 36.82 11.26
C GLU A 131 12.29 35.30 11.33
N TYR A 132 13.27 34.57 11.87
CA TYR A 132 13.18 33.11 12.02
C TYR A 132 12.08 32.67 13.02
N ILE A 133 11.76 33.50 14.02
CA ILE A 133 10.61 33.33 14.91
C ILE A 133 9.29 33.51 14.13
N ALA A 134 9.23 34.50 13.25
CA ALA A 134 8.06 34.83 12.44
C ALA A 134 7.87 33.90 11.23
N LEU A 135 8.87 33.10 10.84
CA LEU A 135 8.73 32.12 9.77
C LEU A 135 7.54 31.19 10.04
N ASP A 136 6.56 31.19 9.13
CA ASP A 136 5.38 30.32 9.21
C ASP A 136 5.78 28.87 8.92
N LEU A 137 6.17 28.16 9.98
CA LEU A 137 6.15 26.71 9.98
C LEU A 137 4.67 26.33 9.98
N GLY A 138 4.17 25.89 8.82
CA GLY A 138 2.76 25.50 8.60
C GLY A 138 2.21 24.54 9.67
N SER A 139 0.94 24.14 9.54
CA SER A 139 0.21 23.37 10.57
C SER A 139 1.04 22.24 11.22
N LEU A 140 1.31 22.35 12.53
CA LEU A 140 2.00 21.33 13.34
C LEU A 140 1.16 20.07 13.55
N VAL A 141 -0.15 20.19 13.34
CA VAL A 141 -0.95 19.02 13.01
C VAL A 141 -0.58 18.72 11.57
N GLU A 142 0.48 17.93 11.39
CA GLU A 142 0.48 16.99 10.29
C GLU A 142 -0.83 16.22 10.46
N ASP A 143 -1.90 16.68 9.81
CA ASP A 143 -2.86 15.77 9.24
C ASP A 143 -2.02 14.90 8.32
N LYS A 144 -1.43 13.88 8.93
CA LYS A 144 -0.68 12.82 8.29
C LYS A 144 -1.65 11.92 7.54
N LYS A 145 -2.66 12.52 6.92
CA LYS A 145 -3.01 12.28 5.53
C LYS A 145 -1.77 12.60 4.67
N LYS A 146 -0.67 11.84 4.88
CA LYS A 146 -0.03 11.17 3.74
C LYS A 146 -1.23 10.74 2.93
N GLU A 147 -1.47 11.37 1.78
CA GLU A 147 -2.42 10.85 0.81
C GLU A 147 -2.12 9.36 0.80
N LYS A 148 -3.02 8.56 1.40
CA LYS A 148 -2.83 7.12 1.48
C LYS A 148 -2.72 6.77 0.02
N ARG A 149 -1.49 6.52 -0.45
CA ARG A 149 -1.20 6.34 -1.89
C ARG A 149 -2.28 5.40 -2.36
N LYS A 150 -3.22 5.94 -3.14
CA LYS A 150 -4.38 5.17 -3.55
C LYS A 150 -3.79 4.00 -4.31
N TRP A 151 -4.06 2.80 -3.83
CA TRP A 151 -3.55 1.61 -4.48
C TRP A 151 -3.92 1.69 -5.96
N PRO A 152 -2.99 1.41 -6.90
CA PRO A 152 -3.34 1.33 -8.30
C PRO A 152 -4.56 0.44 -8.48
N GLU A 153 -5.51 0.91 -9.29
CA GLU A 153 -6.77 0.25 -9.54
C GLU A 153 -6.93 0.03 -11.04
N GLU A 154 -7.37 -1.17 -11.42
CA GLU A 154 -7.75 -1.49 -12.80
C GLU A 154 -9.20 -1.99 -12.81
N LYS A 155 -9.99 -1.50 -13.78
CA LYS A 155 -11.38 -1.93 -14.00
C LYS A 155 -11.48 -2.64 -15.35
N LEU A 156 -11.86 -3.91 -15.34
CA LEU A 156 -12.03 -4.72 -16.54
C LEU A 156 -13.53 -5.00 -16.80
N PRO A 157 -14.13 -4.45 -17.86
CA PRO A 157 -15.53 -4.71 -18.17
C PRO A 157 -15.74 -6.16 -18.62
N VAL A 158 -16.77 -6.82 -18.09
CA VAL A 158 -17.13 -8.19 -18.50
C VAL A 158 -17.81 -8.16 -19.87
N GLY A 159 -18.68 -7.17 -20.12
CA GLY A 159 -19.31 -6.95 -21.44
C GLY A 159 -20.16 -8.12 -21.93
N LEU A 160 -20.83 -8.83 -21.02
CA LEU A 160 -21.71 -9.95 -21.35
C LEU A 160 -23.14 -9.66 -20.91
N GLU A 161 -24.09 -10.00 -21.77
CA GLU A 161 -25.52 -9.89 -21.47
C GLU A 161 -26.01 -11.08 -20.64
N THR A 162 -26.91 -10.82 -19.70
CA THR A 162 -27.50 -11.84 -18.84
C THR A 162 -28.46 -12.72 -19.64
N ILE A 163 -28.23 -14.04 -19.60
CA ILE A 163 -29.07 -15.04 -20.26
C ILE A 163 -29.67 -15.96 -19.18
N ARG A 164 -30.93 -16.38 -19.34
CA ARG A 164 -31.66 -17.20 -18.34
C ARG A 164 -30.89 -18.43 -17.83
N ASN A 165 -30.09 -19.07 -18.68
CA ASN A 165 -29.35 -20.29 -18.36
C ASN A 165 -27.83 -20.06 -18.22
N PHE A 166 -27.36 -18.81 -18.18
CA PHE A 166 -25.94 -18.49 -18.05
C PHE A 166 -25.71 -17.45 -16.95
N ASN A 167 -25.30 -17.92 -15.78
CA ASN A 167 -24.97 -17.04 -14.66
C ASN A 167 -23.53 -16.53 -14.79
N ILE A 168 -23.37 -15.31 -15.33
CA ILE A 168 -22.06 -14.69 -15.61
C ILE A 168 -21.20 -14.62 -14.34
N ARG A 169 -21.79 -14.17 -13.22
CA ARG A 169 -21.08 -14.08 -11.92
C ARG A 169 -20.50 -15.43 -11.51
N ALA A 170 -21.29 -16.50 -11.59
CA ALA A 170 -20.83 -17.83 -11.21
C ALA A 170 -19.68 -18.33 -12.12
N LYS A 171 -19.74 -18.01 -13.42
CA LYS A 171 -18.71 -18.37 -14.39
C LYS A 171 -17.40 -17.59 -14.19
N VAL A 172 -17.47 -16.32 -13.80
CA VAL A 172 -16.30 -15.49 -13.49
C VAL A 172 -15.69 -15.84 -12.13
N VAL A 173 -16.51 -16.00 -11.08
CA VAL A 173 -16.02 -16.29 -9.73
C VAL A 173 -15.46 -17.71 -9.62
N GLY A 174 -16.05 -18.65 -10.37
CA GLY A 174 -15.70 -20.06 -10.34
C GLY A 174 -16.27 -20.80 -9.13
N PRO A 175 -16.17 -22.14 -9.11
CA PRO A 175 -16.62 -22.95 -7.98
C PRO A 175 -15.98 -22.47 -6.68
N SER A 176 -16.80 -22.11 -5.69
CA SER A 176 -16.34 -21.59 -4.39
C SER A 176 -15.37 -20.39 -4.47
N GLY A 177 -15.41 -19.63 -5.57
CA GLY A 177 -14.50 -18.51 -5.80
C GLY A 177 -13.10 -18.89 -6.27
N SER A 178 -12.89 -20.11 -6.78
CA SER A 178 -11.55 -20.61 -7.10
C SER A 178 -10.77 -19.74 -8.09
N PHE A 179 -11.39 -19.23 -9.15
CA PHE A 179 -10.69 -18.43 -10.17
C PHE A 179 -10.25 -17.08 -9.60
N VAL A 180 -11.17 -16.38 -8.95
CA VAL A 180 -10.89 -15.09 -8.31
C VAL A 180 -9.89 -15.25 -7.16
N LYS A 181 -9.94 -16.34 -6.40
CA LYS A 181 -8.94 -16.66 -5.36
C LYS A 181 -7.57 -16.96 -5.95
N TYR A 182 -7.50 -17.70 -7.05
CA TYR A 182 -6.24 -18.01 -7.74
C TYR A 182 -5.55 -16.72 -8.20
N ILE A 183 -6.28 -15.82 -8.89
CA ILE A 183 -5.71 -14.54 -9.34
C ILE A 183 -5.21 -13.71 -8.16
N GLN A 184 -5.98 -13.65 -7.06
CA GLN A 184 -5.55 -12.96 -5.83
C GLN A 184 -4.28 -13.58 -5.23
N GLN A 185 -4.21 -14.91 -5.16
CA GLN A 185 -3.07 -15.62 -4.57
C GLN A 185 -1.80 -15.47 -5.42
N GLU A 186 -1.91 -15.59 -6.73
CA GLU A 186 -0.78 -15.51 -7.67
C GLU A 186 -0.20 -14.09 -7.75
N THR A 187 -1.06 -13.06 -7.68
CA THR A 187 -0.65 -11.67 -7.92
C THR A 187 -0.54 -10.82 -6.67
N GLN A 188 -1.02 -11.30 -5.53
CA GLN A 188 -1.12 -10.54 -4.27
C GLN A 188 -1.97 -9.27 -4.40
N THR A 189 -2.91 -9.26 -5.34
CA THR A 189 -3.90 -8.20 -5.51
C THR A 189 -5.24 -8.59 -4.89
N ARG A 190 -6.10 -7.60 -4.67
CA ARG A 190 -7.51 -7.79 -4.31
C ARG A 190 -8.35 -7.72 -5.59
N VAL A 191 -9.10 -8.78 -5.85
CA VAL A 191 -9.94 -8.92 -7.06
C VAL A 191 -11.38 -9.11 -6.63
N GLN A 192 -12.28 -8.25 -7.14
CA GLN A 192 -13.70 -8.27 -6.80
C GLN A 192 -14.55 -8.07 -8.06
N ILE A 193 -15.71 -8.72 -8.11
CA ILE A 193 -16.71 -8.47 -9.16
C ILE A 193 -17.71 -7.42 -8.67
N LYS A 194 -17.86 -6.33 -9.42
CA LYS A 194 -18.71 -5.18 -9.09
C LYS A 194 -19.59 -4.81 -10.29
N GLY A 195 -20.57 -3.94 -10.06
CA GLY A 195 -21.54 -3.52 -11.06
C GLY A 195 -22.86 -4.27 -10.97
N ILE A 196 -23.76 -3.96 -11.91
CA ILE A 196 -25.13 -4.47 -11.92
C ILE A 196 -25.13 -6.01 -12.00
N GLY A 197 -25.83 -6.65 -11.06
CA GLY A 197 -25.99 -8.10 -11.00
C GLY A 197 -24.78 -8.86 -10.44
N SER A 198 -23.80 -8.14 -9.85
CA SER A 198 -22.64 -8.78 -9.23
C SER A 198 -22.93 -9.33 -7.82
N GLY A 199 -24.00 -8.86 -7.16
CA GLY A 199 -24.28 -9.16 -5.76
C GLY A 199 -23.34 -8.46 -4.77
N PHE A 200 -22.49 -7.53 -5.25
CA PHE A 200 -21.57 -6.76 -4.42
C PHE A 200 -22.17 -5.39 -4.12
N VAL A 201 -22.63 -5.22 -2.88
CA VAL A 201 -23.20 -3.96 -2.37
C VAL A 201 -22.06 -3.12 -1.79
N ASP A 202 -21.94 -1.86 -2.22
CA ASP A 202 -20.94 -0.96 -1.66
C ASP A 202 -21.32 -0.58 -0.22
N GLN A 203 -20.34 -0.57 0.68
CA GLN A 203 -20.55 -0.25 2.10
C GLN A 203 -20.95 1.20 2.31
N GLU A 204 -20.55 2.11 1.41
CA GLU A 204 -20.87 3.53 1.55
C GLU A 204 -22.26 3.87 1.02
N THR A 205 -22.69 3.27 -0.09
CA THR A 205 -23.97 3.61 -0.75
C THR A 205 -25.10 2.63 -0.43
N GLY A 206 -24.78 1.45 0.10
CA GLY A 206 -25.76 0.40 0.39
C GLY A 206 -26.45 -0.16 -0.86
N ARG A 207 -25.92 0.12 -2.06
CA ARG A 207 -26.44 -0.38 -3.35
C ARG A 207 -25.32 -0.98 -4.18
N GLU A 208 -25.68 -1.81 -5.15
CA GLU A 208 -24.75 -2.23 -6.20
C GLU A 208 -24.30 -1.01 -7.02
N SER A 209 -23.13 -1.09 -7.66
CA SER A 209 -22.68 -0.03 -8.56
C SER A 209 -23.58 0.04 -9.80
N ASP A 210 -23.92 1.24 -10.23
CA ASP A 210 -24.70 1.50 -11.44
C ASP A 210 -23.91 1.22 -12.74
N GLU A 211 -22.61 0.90 -12.63
CA GLU A 211 -21.77 0.52 -13.76
C GLU A 211 -22.13 -0.91 -14.25
N PRO A 212 -22.01 -1.18 -15.57
CA PRO A 212 -22.12 -2.54 -16.11
C PRO A 212 -21.12 -3.49 -15.44
N LEU A 213 -21.47 -4.77 -15.33
CA LEU A 213 -20.66 -5.78 -14.65
C LEU A 213 -19.16 -5.73 -15.04
N TYR A 214 -18.29 -5.55 -14.05
CA TYR A 214 -16.84 -5.41 -14.22
C TYR A 214 -16.07 -6.10 -13.09
N ILE A 215 -14.80 -6.39 -13.35
CA ILE A 215 -13.85 -6.90 -12.36
C ILE A 215 -12.97 -5.73 -11.91
N HIS A 216 -12.94 -5.47 -10.61
CA HIS A 216 -12.11 -4.45 -9.96
C HIS A 216 -10.88 -5.11 -9.35
N ILE A 217 -9.71 -4.66 -9.77
CA ILE A 217 -8.41 -5.12 -9.28
C ILE A 217 -7.76 -3.98 -8.53
N THR A 218 -7.31 -4.23 -7.30
CA THR A 218 -6.60 -3.27 -6.46
C THR A 218 -5.35 -3.92 -5.86
N GLY A 219 -4.19 -3.28 -5.96
CA GLY A 219 -2.94 -3.85 -5.47
C GLY A 219 -1.97 -2.81 -4.94
N PRO A 220 -0.97 -3.20 -4.13
CA PRO A 220 0.01 -2.27 -3.59
C PRO A 220 0.99 -1.74 -4.65
N GLU A 221 1.16 -2.47 -5.77
CA GLU A 221 2.14 -2.20 -6.81
C GLU A 221 1.52 -2.35 -8.21
N ASP A 222 1.90 -1.48 -9.14
CA ASP A 222 1.38 -1.44 -10.51
C ASP A 222 1.71 -2.72 -11.30
N SER A 223 2.91 -3.28 -11.10
CA SER A 223 3.36 -4.54 -11.71
C SER A 223 2.48 -5.73 -11.30
N GLN A 224 1.98 -5.75 -10.07
CA GLN A 224 1.07 -6.78 -9.56
C GLN A 224 -0.32 -6.66 -10.20
N VAL A 225 -0.82 -5.42 -10.32
CA VAL A 225 -2.08 -5.11 -10.99
C VAL A 225 -2.02 -5.46 -12.48
N ALA A 226 -0.92 -5.14 -13.16
CA ALA A 226 -0.72 -5.49 -14.58
C ALA A 226 -0.70 -7.01 -14.81
N ARG A 227 -0.06 -7.79 -13.93
CA ARG A 227 -0.11 -9.26 -14.00
C ARG A 227 -1.52 -9.79 -13.74
N ALA A 228 -2.22 -9.25 -12.74
CA ALA A 228 -3.60 -9.63 -12.44
C ALA A 228 -4.55 -9.31 -13.59
N LYS A 229 -4.32 -8.21 -14.31
CA LYS A 229 -5.04 -7.84 -15.52
C LYS A 229 -4.92 -8.93 -16.59
N VAL A 230 -3.71 -9.38 -16.90
CA VAL A 230 -3.47 -10.44 -17.90
C VAL A 230 -4.22 -11.73 -17.53
N LEU A 231 -4.12 -12.16 -16.27
CA LEU A 231 -4.84 -13.35 -15.78
C LEU A 231 -6.37 -13.20 -15.88
N THR A 232 -6.86 -11.99 -15.60
CA THR A 232 -8.29 -11.70 -15.65
C THR A 232 -8.81 -11.63 -17.08
N GLU A 233 -8.02 -11.08 -18.02
CA GLU A 233 -8.35 -11.06 -19.45
C GLU A 233 -8.43 -12.48 -20.03
N ASP A 234 -7.52 -13.37 -19.64
CA ASP A 234 -7.53 -14.78 -20.05
C ASP A 234 -8.78 -15.51 -19.54
N LEU A 235 -9.11 -15.33 -18.26
CA LEU A 235 -10.36 -15.84 -17.69
C LEU A 235 -11.59 -15.32 -18.46
N LEU A 236 -11.66 -14.02 -18.73
CA LEU A 236 -12.77 -13.42 -19.46
C LEU A 236 -12.86 -13.89 -20.91
N SER A 237 -11.74 -14.19 -21.57
CA SER A 237 -11.71 -14.78 -22.91
C SER A 237 -12.46 -16.13 -22.95
N VAL A 238 -12.18 -16.99 -21.97
CA VAL A 238 -12.86 -18.29 -21.85
C VAL A 238 -14.35 -18.12 -21.52
N VAL A 239 -14.68 -17.25 -20.57
CA VAL A 239 -16.09 -16.98 -20.21
C VAL A 239 -16.88 -16.42 -21.39
N ARG A 240 -16.27 -15.54 -22.20
CA ARG A 240 -16.88 -15.00 -23.44
C ARG A 240 -17.10 -16.10 -24.49
N SER A 241 -16.16 -17.02 -24.65
CA SER A 241 -16.32 -18.17 -25.56
C SER A 241 -17.48 -19.08 -25.13
N GLU A 242 -17.59 -19.39 -23.85
CA GLU A 242 -18.70 -20.18 -23.30
C GLU A 242 -20.05 -19.46 -23.44
N HIS A 243 -20.08 -18.15 -23.20
CA HIS A 243 -21.27 -17.33 -23.41
C HIS A 243 -21.71 -17.32 -24.88
N ALA A 244 -20.77 -17.20 -25.82
CA ALA A 244 -21.06 -17.23 -27.25
C ALA A 244 -21.68 -18.56 -27.69
N LYS A 245 -21.18 -19.69 -27.17
CA LYS A 245 -21.75 -21.03 -27.44
C LYS A 245 -23.20 -21.13 -26.96
N VAL A 246 -23.48 -20.67 -25.74
CA VAL A 246 -24.84 -20.68 -25.18
C VAL A 246 -25.76 -19.74 -25.95
N THR A 247 -25.25 -18.58 -26.35
CA THR A 247 -26.00 -17.61 -27.16
C THR A 247 -26.38 -18.20 -28.52
N LEU A 248 -25.45 -18.86 -29.20
CA LEU A 248 -25.73 -19.54 -30.47
C LEU A 248 -26.72 -20.69 -30.33
N ALA A 249 -26.59 -21.51 -29.28
CA ALA A 249 -27.54 -22.59 -29.01
C ALA A 249 -28.96 -22.07 -28.80
N LEU A 250 -29.12 -20.98 -28.06
CA LEU A 250 -30.42 -20.34 -27.84
C LEU A 250 -31.00 -19.72 -29.12
N GLN A 251 -30.15 -19.13 -29.98
CA GLN A 251 -30.59 -18.63 -31.27
C GLN A 251 -31.07 -19.76 -32.19
N HIS A 252 -30.36 -20.89 -32.20
CA HIS A 252 -30.76 -22.08 -32.95
C HIS A 252 -32.10 -22.63 -32.48
N GLU A 253 -32.29 -22.78 -31.16
CA GLU A 253 -33.56 -23.24 -30.57
C GLU A 253 -34.73 -22.29 -30.91
N GLN A 254 -34.51 -20.98 -30.87
CA GLN A 254 -35.52 -20.00 -31.29
C GLN A 254 -35.85 -20.08 -32.79
N MET A 255 -34.86 -20.36 -33.64
CA MET A 255 -35.05 -20.51 -35.08
C MET A 255 -35.84 -21.77 -35.41
N GLU A 256 -35.51 -22.89 -34.75
CA GLU A 256 -36.22 -24.17 -34.91
C GLU A 256 -37.68 -24.04 -34.46
N LEU A 257 -37.93 -23.38 -33.32
CA LEU A 257 -39.29 -23.09 -32.85
C LEU A 257 -40.06 -22.22 -33.86
N ARG A 258 -39.42 -21.19 -34.43
CA ARG A 258 -40.02 -20.34 -35.46
C ARG A 258 -40.33 -21.10 -36.74
N GLN A 259 -39.45 -22.01 -37.16
CA GLN A 259 -39.65 -22.84 -38.34
C GLN A 259 -40.80 -23.83 -38.12
N ALA A 260 -40.85 -24.48 -36.95
CA ALA A 260 -41.95 -25.37 -36.56
C ALA A 260 -43.29 -24.63 -36.53
N GLN A 261 -43.33 -23.41 -36.00
CA GLN A 261 -44.53 -22.56 -36.02
C GLN A 261 -44.96 -22.20 -37.44
N MET A 262 -44.02 -21.87 -38.33
CA MET A 262 -44.36 -21.61 -39.74
C MET A 262 -44.86 -22.86 -40.47
N GLN A 263 -44.26 -24.03 -40.20
CA GLN A 263 -44.73 -25.31 -40.76
C GLN A 263 -46.14 -25.63 -40.27
N TYR A 264 -46.42 -25.43 -38.99
CA TYR A 264 -47.75 -25.63 -38.42
C TYR A 264 -48.77 -24.65 -39.01
N ALA A 265 -48.41 -23.37 -39.14
CA ALA A 265 -49.26 -22.36 -39.77
C ALA A 265 -49.53 -22.67 -41.25
N ALA A 266 -48.52 -23.10 -42.01
CA ALA A 266 -48.66 -23.52 -43.39
C ALA A 266 -49.54 -24.77 -43.53
N TYR A 267 -49.38 -25.75 -42.64
CA TYR A 267 -50.24 -26.95 -42.59
C TYR A 267 -51.69 -26.60 -42.25
N ALA A 268 -51.91 -25.69 -41.29
CA ALA A 268 -53.24 -25.19 -40.93
C ALA A 268 -53.90 -24.44 -42.10
N MET A 269 -53.13 -23.65 -42.85
CA MET A 269 -53.63 -22.94 -44.04
C MET A 269 -53.92 -23.91 -45.21
N ALA A 270 -53.07 -24.92 -45.42
CA ALA A 270 -53.22 -25.91 -46.49
C ALA A 270 -54.36 -26.91 -46.24
N SER A 271 -54.68 -27.21 -44.98
CA SER A 271 -55.75 -28.15 -44.61
C SER A 271 -57.16 -27.53 -44.68
N GLY A 272 -57.30 -26.32 -45.25
CA GLY A 272 -58.61 -25.70 -45.52
C GLY A 272 -59.38 -25.19 -44.28
N TYR A 273 -58.80 -25.29 -43.07
CA TYR A 273 -59.36 -24.70 -41.85
C TYR A 273 -59.09 -23.18 -41.80
N SER A 274 -59.66 -22.44 -42.74
CA SER A 274 -59.80 -20.98 -42.62
C SER A 274 -60.90 -20.66 -41.61
N SER A 275 -60.62 -20.86 -40.33
CA SER A 275 -61.38 -20.29 -39.21
C SER A 275 -60.54 -20.40 -37.96
N ALA A 276 -59.86 -19.31 -37.58
CA ALA A 276 -59.52 -19.12 -36.17
C ALA A 276 -60.84 -19.16 -35.39
N PRO A 277 -61.03 -20.05 -34.39
CA PRO A 277 -62.21 -19.99 -33.56
C PRO A 277 -62.22 -18.61 -32.88
N PRO A 278 -63.33 -17.86 -32.92
CA PRO A 278 -63.44 -16.64 -32.13
C PRO A 278 -63.20 -17.00 -30.66
N PRO A 279 -62.56 -16.12 -29.85
CA PRO A 279 -62.45 -16.37 -28.42
C PRO A 279 -63.86 -16.63 -27.87
N PRO A 280 -64.08 -17.69 -27.08
CA PRO A 280 -65.40 -17.98 -26.56
C PRO A 280 -65.85 -16.80 -25.68
N SER A 281 -66.79 -16.02 -26.18
CA SER A 281 -67.55 -15.07 -25.37
C SER A 281 -68.36 -15.89 -24.37
N GLY A 282 -67.85 -16.01 -23.14
CA GLY A 282 -68.58 -16.63 -22.04
C GLY A 282 -67.87 -17.75 -21.28
N ALA A 283 -66.53 -17.88 -21.32
CA ALA A 283 -65.85 -18.75 -20.37
C ALA A 283 -65.91 -18.14 -18.95
N PRO A 284 -66.51 -18.80 -17.95
CA PRO A 284 -66.43 -18.36 -16.56
C PRO A 284 -64.96 -18.37 -16.10
N PRO A 285 -64.57 -17.48 -15.16
CA PRO A 285 -63.18 -17.41 -14.70
C PRO A 285 -62.75 -18.76 -14.11
N PRO A 286 -61.46 -19.16 -14.27
CA PRO A 286 -60.99 -20.43 -13.74
C PRO A 286 -61.15 -20.46 -12.21
N PRO A 287 -61.62 -21.58 -11.64
CA PRO A 287 -61.75 -21.72 -10.19
C PRO A 287 -60.36 -21.64 -9.53
N PRO A 288 -60.21 -20.97 -8.38
CA PRO A 288 -58.94 -20.89 -7.69
C PRO A 288 -58.57 -22.25 -7.09
N GLY A 289 -57.44 -22.81 -7.54
CA GLY A 289 -56.71 -23.84 -6.82
C GLY A 289 -57.06 -25.28 -7.17
N GLU A 290 -56.32 -25.86 -8.12
CA GLU A 290 -55.91 -27.26 -8.06
C GLU A 290 -54.72 -27.46 -9.02
N GLN A 291 -53.54 -27.52 -8.41
CA GLN A 291 -52.25 -27.69 -9.06
C GLN A 291 -51.99 -29.21 -9.19
N PRO A 292 -51.79 -29.79 -10.39
CA PRO A 292 -51.42 -31.20 -10.49
C PRO A 292 -49.99 -31.42 -9.96
N PRO A 293 -49.70 -32.57 -9.32
CA PRO A 293 -48.39 -32.85 -8.71
C PRO A 293 -47.29 -32.99 -9.78
N PRO A 294 -46.03 -32.66 -9.44
CA PRO A 294 -44.91 -32.72 -10.38
C PRO A 294 -44.57 -34.19 -10.71
N PRO A 295 -44.17 -34.50 -11.96
CA PRO A 295 -43.65 -35.81 -12.30
C PRO A 295 -42.25 -36.02 -11.68
N ASP A 296 -42.06 -37.18 -11.05
CA ASP A 296 -40.78 -37.69 -10.58
C ASP A 296 -39.84 -37.99 -11.75
N GLY A 297 -38.57 -37.58 -11.60
CA GLY A 297 -37.45 -38.34 -12.14
C GLY A 297 -36.64 -37.71 -13.28
N ALA A 298 -35.36 -37.47 -12.93
CA ALA A 298 -34.20 -37.39 -13.82
C ALA A 298 -33.99 -36.11 -14.65
N ALA A 299 -33.44 -35.09 -13.98
CA ALA A 299 -32.56 -34.14 -14.66
C ALA A 299 -31.33 -34.89 -15.21
N PRO A 300 -30.98 -34.80 -16.51
CA PRO A 300 -29.60 -35.04 -16.90
C PRO A 300 -28.79 -33.85 -16.38
N SER A 301 -28.09 -34.09 -15.28
CA SER A 301 -26.98 -33.25 -14.85
C SER A 301 -26.01 -33.13 -16.02
N ALA A 302 -25.96 -31.95 -16.64
CA ALA A 302 -24.83 -31.57 -17.47
C ALA A 302 -23.61 -31.45 -16.53
N THR A 303 -22.93 -32.58 -16.34
CA THR A 303 -21.65 -32.71 -15.67
C THR A 303 -20.59 -32.01 -16.51
N THR A 304 -20.50 -30.68 -16.39
CA THR A 304 -19.20 -30.03 -16.54
C THR A 304 -18.41 -30.47 -15.32
N ASP A 305 -17.57 -31.49 -15.45
CA ASP A 305 -16.74 -32.01 -14.38
C ASP A 305 -15.89 -30.87 -13.80
N PRO A 306 -16.18 -30.39 -12.57
CA PRO A 306 -15.47 -29.27 -11.97
C PRO A 306 -14.01 -29.64 -11.68
N ALA A 307 -13.69 -30.93 -11.55
CA ALA A 307 -12.32 -31.40 -11.40
C ALA A 307 -11.56 -31.31 -12.73
N ALA A 308 -12.19 -31.61 -13.86
CA ALA A 308 -11.59 -31.45 -15.18
C ALA A 308 -11.34 -29.97 -15.53
N PHE A 309 -12.27 -29.07 -15.17
CA PHE A 309 -12.08 -27.63 -15.36
C PHE A 309 -11.00 -27.06 -14.43
N ALA A 310 -10.98 -27.46 -13.15
CA ALA A 310 -9.92 -27.06 -12.22
C ALA A 310 -8.54 -27.62 -12.63
N ALA A 311 -8.48 -28.86 -13.13
CA ALA A 311 -7.27 -29.49 -13.64
C ALA A 311 -6.76 -28.81 -14.93
N TYR A 312 -7.65 -28.45 -15.85
CA TYR A 312 -7.31 -27.70 -17.06
C TYR A 312 -6.60 -26.37 -16.75
N TRP A 313 -7.04 -25.65 -15.72
CA TRP A 313 -6.36 -24.43 -15.28
C TRP A 313 -5.08 -24.71 -14.49
N CYS A 314 -5.06 -25.74 -13.64
CA CYS A 314 -3.85 -26.13 -12.91
C CYS A 314 -2.69 -26.51 -13.85
N ASP A 315 -3.00 -27.22 -14.94
CA ASP A 315 -2.02 -27.70 -15.92
C ASP A 315 -1.59 -26.61 -16.91
N ARG A 316 -2.51 -25.73 -17.34
CA ARG A 316 -2.20 -24.65 -18.30
C ARG A 316 -1.47 -23.46 -17.66
N PHE A 317 -1.66 -23.21 -16.36
CA PHE A 317 -0.86 -22.23 -15.60
C PHE A 317 0.59 -22.68 -15.39
N ALA A 318 0.85 -23.99 -15.26
CA ALA A 318 2.22 -24.52 -15.17
C ALA A 318 3.02 -24.36 -16.48
N VAL A 319 2.35 -24.41 -17.63
CA VAL A 319 3.00 -24.32 -18.96
C VAL A 319 3.31 -22.87 -19.37
N CYS A 320 2.56 -21.88 -18.88
CA CYS A 320 2.85 -20.47 -19.18
C CYS A 320 4.09 -19.93 -18.43
N SER A 321 4.51 -20.59 -17.35
CA SER A 321 5.77 -20.28 -16.65
C SER A 321 7.03 -20.68 -17.43
N LEU A 322 6.90 -21.33 -18.60
CA LEU A 322 8.02 -21.81 -19.43
C LEU A 322 8.18 -21.08 -20.78
N LEU A 323 7.29 -20.15 -21.16
CA LEU A 323 7.32 -19.54 -22.50
C LEU A 323 7.38 -18.01 -22.55
N LEU A 324 7.75 -17.34 -21.46
CA LEU A 324 8.12 -15.92 -21.47
C LEU A 324 9.30 -15.67 -20.52
N VAL A 325 10.47 -16.17 -20.90
CA VAL A 325 11.75 -15.69 -20.36
C VAL A 325 12.65 -15.35 -21.55
N ASP A 326 12.99 -14.08 -21.65
CA ASP A 326 14.00 -13.53 -22.56
C ASP A 326 15.30 -14.37 -22.55
N PRO A 327 16.02 -14.47 -23.68
CA PRO A 327 17.21 -15.29 -23.84
C PRO A 327 18.44 -14.61 -23.24
N PHE A 328 18.49 -14.45 -21.91
CA PHE A 328 19.72 -13.98 -21.23
C PHE A 328 20.07 -14.66 -19.91
N TYR A 329 19.32 -15.67 -19.47
CA TYR A 329 19.61 -16.38 -18.22
C TYR A 329 19.74 -17.90 -18.45
N GLN A 330 20.73 -18.29 -19.25
CA GLN A 330 21.16 -19.68 -19.36
C GLN A 330 22.31 -19.95 -18.38
N GLY A 331 21.95 -20.35 -17.16
CA GLY A 331 22.91 -20.81 -16.17
C GLY A 331 22.19 -21.21 -14.88
N CYS A 332 22.26 -22.49 -14.55
CA CYS A 332 21.84 -23.07 -13.26
C CYS A 332 20.36 -23.48 -13.07
N VAL A 333 19.81 -24.35 -13.92
CA VAL A 333 18.84 -25.37 -13.43
C VAL A 333 19.04 -26.68 -14.19
N ARG A 334 20.08 -27.44 -13.83
CA ARG A 334 20.25 -28.83 -14.30
C ARG A 334 20.80 -29.70 -13.19
N LEU A 335 20.06 -29.87 -12.10
CA LEU A 335 20.17 -31.06 -11.23
C LEU A 335 19.05 -31.09 -10.18
N ARG A 336 17.95 -31.78 -10.47
CA ARG A 336 17.11 -32.48 -9.46
C ARG A 336 16.04 -33.32 -10.16
N ARG A 337 16.49 -34.39 -10.81
CA ARG A 337 15.69 -35.59 -11.07
C ARG A 337 16.67 -36.77 -11.09
N GLN A 338 17.02 -37.20 -9.89
CA GLN A 338 17.48 -38.54 -9.52
C GLN A 338 17.97 -38.45 -8.08
N LEU A 339 17.05 -38.73 -7.17
CA LEU A 339 17.19 -39.61 -6.00
C LEU A 339 15.83 -39.66 -5.30
#